data_AF-A0A7V8TUD5-F1
#
_entry.id   AF-A0A7V8TUD5-F1
#
_cell.length_a   1.000
_cell.length_b   1.000
_cell.length_c   1.000
_cell.angle_alpha   90.00
_cell.angle_beta   90.00
_cell.angle_gamma   90.00
#
_symmetry.space_group_name_H-M   'P 1'
#
loop_
_entity.id
_entity.type
_entity.pdbx_description
1 polymer ?
#
loop_
_entity_poly.entity_id
_entity_poly.type
_entity_poly.pdbx_seq_one_letter_code
_entity_poly.pdbx_strand_id
1 'polypeptide(L)' 'MPYWDRPPDVRDGLTPTLRLVLRLLRDAQRERGGRSVPTALLYGRVLEHMAMSEHELMVCLGRLGID' A
#
# COMPACT_ATOMS: atom_id res chain seq x y z
N MET A 1 -8.77 -9.68 -13.62
CA MET A 1 -9.27 -8.33 -13.32
C MET A 1 -8.37 -7.75 -12.24
N PRO A 2 -7.65 -6.66 -12.50
CA PRO A 2 -6.67 -6.15 -11.56
C PRO A 2 -7.32 -5.63 -10.26
N TYR A 3 -6.61 -5.72 -9.12
CA TYR A 3 -7.14 -5.33 -7.81
C TYR A 3 -7.49 -3.83 -7.69
N TRP A 4 -6.99 -2.99 -8.59
CA TRP A 4 -7.25 -1.55 -8.67
C TRP A 4 -8.48 -1.15 -9.49
N ASP A 5 -9.26 -2.11 -9.99
CA ASP A 5 -10.45 -1.83 -10.81
C ASP A 5 -11.68 -1.38 -10.00
N ARG A 6 -11.56 -1.30 -8.67
CA ARG A 6 -12.64 -0.77 -7.83
C ARG A 6 -12.65 0.76 -7.85
N PRO A 7 -13.85 1.39 -7.95
CA PRO A 7 -13.98 2.83 -7.89
C PRO A 7 -13.30 3.39 -6.63
N PRO A 8 -12.59 4.53 -6.75
CA PRO A 8 -12.03 5.22 -5.60
C PRO A 8 -13.16 5.75 -4.71
N ASP A 9 -12.90 5.79 -3.41
CA ASP A 9 -13.81 6.41 -2.45
C ASP A 9 -13.84 7.92 -2.67
N VAL A 10 -15.03 8.52 -2.74
CA VAL A 10 -15.22 9.95 -3.04
C VAL A 10 -14.61 10.88 -1.98
N ARG A 11 -14.37 10.37 -0.76
CA ARG A 11 -13.89 11.18 0.36
C ARG A 11 -12.39 11.46 0.28
N ASP A 12 -11.62 10.47 -0.15
CA ASP A 12 -10.16 10.51 -0.11
C ASP A 12 -9.51 10.13 -1.45
N GLY A 13 -10.30 9.76 -2.46
CA GLY A 13 -9.81 9.32 -3.76
C GLY A 13 -9.09 7.98 -3.73
N LEU A 14 -9.07 7.28 -2.59
CA LEU A 14 -8.34 6.04 -2.43
C LEU A 14 -9.17 4.87 -2.96
N THR A 15 -8.53 4.04 -3.78
CA THR A 15 -9.06 2.70 -4.05
C THR A 15 -8.87 1.82 -2.80
N PRO A 16 -9.63 0.73 -2.64
CA PRO A 16 -9.44 -0.21 -1.53
C PRO A 16 -8.01 -0.73 -1.39
N THR A 17 -7.33 -0.93 -2.52
CA THR A 17 -5.90 -1.31 -2.58
C THR A 17 -5.00 -0.24 -1.98
N LEU A 18 -5.13 1.02 -2.41
CA LEU A 18 -4.32 2.12 -1.88
C LEU A 18 -4.55 2.31 -0.37
N ARG A 19 -5.81 2.19 0.08
CA ARG A 19 -6.16 2.28 1.50
C ARG A 19 -5.55 1.14 2.32
N LEU A 20 -5.51 -0.08 1.77
CA LEU A 20 -4.86 -1.21 2.41
C LEU A 20 -3.34 -0.97 2.53
N VAL A 21 -2.67 -0.60 1.43
CA VAL A 21 -1.22 -0.32 1.41
C VAL A 21 -0.86 0.78 2.41
N LEU A 22 -1.62 1.89 2.43
CA LEU A 22 -1.40 2.99 3.36
C LEU A 22 -1.58 2.57 4.83
N ARG A 23 -2.58 1.72 5.13
CA ARG A 23 -2.78 1.17 6.46
C ARG A 23 -1.60 0.30 6.89
N LEU A 24 -1.17 -0.64 6.04
CA LEU A 24 -0.05 -1.54 6.34
C LEU A 24 1.26 -0.78 6.54
N LEU A 25 1.50 0.26 5.74
CA LEU A 25 2.64 1.15 5.92
C LEU A 25 2.60 1.84 7.28
N ARG A 26 1.46 2.43 7.66
CA ARG A 26 1.30 3.11 8.94
C ARG A 26 1.52 2.15 10.12
N ASP A 27 0.97 0.95 10.03
CA ASP A 27 1.08 -0.05 11.08
C ASP A 27 2.55 -0.53 11.21
N ALA A 28 3.23 -0.76 10.08
CA ALA A 28 4.66 -1.07 10.05
C ALA A 28 5.52 0.07 10.62
N GLN A 29 5.23 1.32 10.27
CA GLN A 29 5.94 2.48 10.84
C GLN A 29 5.77 2.52 12.36
N ARG A 30 4.55 2.32 12.86
CA ARG A 30 4.25 2.32 14.30
C ARG A 30 5.04 1.23 15.04
N GLU A 31 5.07 0.01 14.51
CA GLU A 31 5.84 -1.10 15.07
C GLU A 31 7.35 -0.83 15.07
N ARG A 32 7.84 -0.11 14.06
CA ARG A 32 9.25 0.32 13.98
C ARG A 32 9.56 1.59 14.79
N GLY A 33 8.63 2.07 15.62
CA GLY A 33 8.81 3.27 16.43
C GLY A 33 8.92 4.55 15.60
N GLY A 34 8.15 4.65 14.51
CA GLY A 34 8.11 5.81 13.61
C GLY A 34 9.24 5.86 12.57
N ARG A 35 10.08 4.83 12.49
CA ARG A 35 11.15 4.75 11.47
C ARG A 35 10.57 4.45 10.09
N SER A 36 11.27 4.88 9.04
CA SER A 36 10.96 4.53 7.64
C SER A 36 10.77 3.02 7.50
N VAL A 37 9.88 2.57 6.63
CA VAL A 37 9.59 1.14 6.42
C VAL A 37 10.29 0.72 5.13
N PRO A 38 11.17 -0.30 5.13
CA PRO A 38 11.81 -0.75 3.91
C PRO A 38 10.76 -1.32 2.96
N THR A 39 10.84 -0.98 1.67
CA THR A 39 9.85 -1.40 0.67
C THR A 39 9.65 -2.92 0.64
N ALA A 40 10.72 -3.71 0.81
CA ALA A 40 10.63 -5.17 0.89
C ALA A 40 9.81 -5.66 2.10
N LEU A 41 9.90 -4.99 3.25
CA LEU A 41 9.09 -5.32 4.44
C LEU A 41 7.61 -5.00 4.18
N LEU A 42 7.33 -3.84 3.59
CA LEU A 42 5.97 -3.48 3.20
C LEU A 42 5.41 -4.46 2.18
N TYR A 43 6.20 -4.83 1.18
CA TYR A 43 5.80 -5.79 0.15
C TYR A 43 5.45 -7.16 0.73
N GLY A 44 6.27 -7.67 1.65
CA GLY A 44 5.96 -8.90 2.37
C GLY A 44 4.59 -8.86 3.06
N ARG A 45 4.27 -7.76 3.76
CA ARG A 45 2.95 -7.58 4.39
C ARG A 45 1.82 -7.49 3.39
N VAL A 46 2.02 -6.81 2.26
CA VAL A 46 1.00 -6.72 1.22
C VAL A 46 0.64 -8.11 0.68
N LEU A 47 1.65 -8.96 0.46
CA LEU A 47 1.47 -10.33 0.00
C LEU A 47 0.69 -11.22 0.98
N GLU A 48 0.70 -10.90 2.28
CA GLU A 48 -0.14 -11.59 3.28
C GLU A 48 -1.64 -11.31 3.09
N HIS A 49 -1.99 -10.19 2.44
CA HIS A 49 -3.39 -9.76 2.28
C HIS A 49 -3.92 -9.92 0.85
N MET A 50 -3.06 -9.83 -0.16
CA MET A 50 -3.46 -9.98 -1.57
C MET A 50 -2.28 -10.35 -2.46
N ALA A 51 -2.56 -11.09 -3.54
CA ALA A 51 -1.59 -11.30 -4.60
C ALA A 51 -1.34 -9.98 -5.33
N MET A 52 -0.09 -9.55 -5.37
CA MET A 52 0.34 -8.29 -6.00
C MET A 52 1.77 -8.44 -6.51
N SER A 53 2.09 -7.85 -7.66
CA SER A 53 3.47 -7.79 -8.15
C SER A 53 4.24 -6.61 -7.53
N GLU A 54 5.57 -6.69 -7.52
CA GLU A 54 6.42 -5.59 -7.04
C GLU A 54 6.16 -4.29 -7.82
N HIS A 55 5.95 -4.39 -9.14
CA HIS A 55 5.65 -3.24 -9.99
C HIS A 55 4.32 -2.57 -9.60
N GLU A 56 3.28 -3.36 -9.31
CA GLU A 56 2.00 -2.83 -8.84
C GLU A 56 2.12 -2.12 -7.49
N LEU A 57 2.95 -2.64 -6.58
CA LEU A 57 3.23 -1.96 -5.32
C LEU A 57 3.92 -0.62 -5.58
N MET A 58 4.93 -0.57 -6.45
CA MET A 58 5.61 0.69 -6.78
C MET A 58 4.67 1.72 -7.40
N VAL A 59 3.74 1.29 -8.26
CA VAL A 59 2.67 2.16 -8.79
C VAL A 59 1.76 2.66 -7.68
N CYS A 60 1.41 1.81 -6.71
CA CYS A 60 0.61 2.22 -5.55
C CYS A 60 1.34 3.27 -4.70
N LEU A 61 2.63 3.07 -4.42
CA LEU A 61 3.44 4.02 -3.66
C LEU A 61 3.59 5.36 -4.37
N GLY A 62 3.84 5.35 -5.68
CA GLY A 62 3.88 6.58 -6.49
C GLY A 62 2.54 7.35 -6.46
N ARG A 63 1.40 6.66 -6.48
CA ARG A 63 0.07 7.30 -6.33
C ARG A 63 -0.16 7.90 -4.94
N LEU A 64 0.49 7.35 -3.91
CA LEU A 64 0.43 7.87 -2.55
C LEU A 64 1.45 9.01 -2.30
N GLY A 65 2.29 9.35 -3.27
CA GLY A 65 3.35 10.34 -3.12
C GLY A 65 4.45 9.87 -2.16
N ILE A 66 4.77 8.57 -2.18
CA ILE A 66 5.79 7.94 -1.36
C ILE A 66 6.91 7.47 -2.31
N ASP A 67 8.09 8.08 -2.15
CA ASP A 67 9.31 7.84 -2.92
C ASP A 67 10.49 7.43 -2.03
#